data_AF-A0A957VPE0-F1
#
_entry.id   AF-A0A957VPE0-F1
#
_cell.length_a   1.000
_cell.length_b   1.000
_cell.length_c   1.000
_cell.angle_alpha   90.00
_cell.angle_beta   90.00
_cell.angle_gamma   90.00
#
_symmetry.space_group_name_H-M   'P 1'
#
loop_
_entity.id
_entity.type
_entity.pdbx_description
1 polymer ?
#
loop_
_entity_poly.entity_id
_entity_poly.type
_entity_poly.pdbx_seq_one_letter_code
_entity_poly.pdbx_strand_id
1 'polypeptide(L)'
;MHAIRRVVHHLTWPALALVLALGLLAGAAVDGSAAPLRQADDAVTGIVFADTNRNGLFDADETGVADVPVSNGLDVVLTDAEGRYTLPVRVDTVYFITKPPGFMVPVDEDNVPQFYYVHYPQG
;
A
#
# COMPACT_ATOMS: atom_id res chain seq x y z
N MET A 1 -2.31 17.90 17.29
CA MET A 1 -3.15 16.94 16.51
C MET A 1 -2.40 16.62 15.23
N HIS A 2 -2.14 15.34 14.97
CA HIS A 2 -1.35 14.86 13.82
C HIS A 2 -2.25 14.68 12.59
N ALA A 3 -1.75 15.06 11.41
CA ALA A 3 -2.43 14.72 10.17
C ALA A 3 -2.10 13.26 9.82
N ILE A 4 -3.07 12.52 9.28
CA ILE A 4 -2.83 11.17 8.76
C ILE A 4 -2.86 11.20 7.25
N ARG A 5 -1.82 10.65 6.62
CA ARG A 5 -1.68 10.61 5.16
C ARG A 5 -1.27 9.24 4.66
N ARG A 6 -1.47 9.01 3.37
CA ARG A 6 -1.19 7.76 2.65
C ARG A 6 -0.35 8.06 1.41
N VAL A 7 0.73 7.32 1.20
CA VAL A 7 1.45 7.26 -0.10
C VAL A 7 1.09 5.97 -0.82
N VAL A 8 0.85 6.04 -2.13
CA VAL A 8 0.52 4.89 -3.00
C VAL A 8 1.65 4.68 -3.98
N HIS A 9 2.28 3.51 -3.95
CA HIS A 9 3.22 3.06 -4.97
C HIS A 9 2.57 1.95 -5.80
N HIS A 10 2.64 2.08 -7.13
CA HIS A 10 2.31 1.00 -8.05
C HIS A 10 3.55 0.11 -8.17
N LEU A 11 3.47 -1.14 -7.71
CA LEU A 11 4.54 -2.11 -7.93
C LEU A 11 4.14 -2.97 -9.13
N THR A 12 4.65 -2.65 -10.31
CA THR A 12 4.64 -3.62 -11.42
C THR A 12 5.66 -4.72 -11.07
N TRP A 13 5.31 -5.98 -11.30
CA TRP A 13 6.05 -7.11 -10.74
C TRP A 13 7.51 -7.35 -11.25
N PRO A 14 8.14 -6.71 -12.26
CA PRO A 14 9.50 -7.15 -12.62
C PRO A 14 10.61 -6.60 -11.71
N ALA A 15 10.35 -5.68 -10.77
CA ALA A 15 11.41 -5.04 -9.99
C ALA A 15 11.96 -5.85 -8.80
N LEU A 16 11.34 -6.98 -8.42
CA LEU A 16 11.74 -7.78 -7.25
C LEU A 16 12.26 -9.19 -7.59
N ALA A 17 12.66 -9.43 -8.85
CA ALA A 17 13.27 -10.70 -9.25
C ALA A 17 14.80 -10.77 -8.99
N LEU A 18 15.46 -9.72 -8.49
CA LEU A 18 16.93 -9.66 -8.50
C LEU A 18 17.66 -10.05 -7.21
N VAL A 19 17.01 -10.61 -6.17
CA VAL A 19 17.72 -10.91 -4.89
C VAL A 19 17.83 -12.39 -4.50
N LEU A 20 17.13 -13.36 -5.11
CA LEU A 20 17.35 -14.78 -4.76
C LEU A 20 17.24 -15.73 -5.95
N ALA A 21 18.16 -15.61 -6.91
CA ALA A 21 18.45 -16.69 -7.86
C ALA A 21 19.97 -16.84 -8.06
N LEU A 22 20.72 -16.97 -6.97
CA LEU A 22 22.07 -17.51 -7.01
C LEU A 22 22.21 -18.57 -5.92
N GLY A 23 21.91 -19.82 -6.28
CA GLY A 23 21.95 -20.97 -5.37
C GLY A 23 21.80 -22.29 -6.12
N LEU A 24 22.85 -22.64 -6.87
CA LEU A 24 23.29 -23.96 -7.37
C LEU A 24 22.34 -25.19 -7.44
N LEU A 25 22.27 -25.73 -8.65
CA LEU A 25 22.21 -27.13 -9.10
C LEU A 25 22.47 -28.25 -8.05
N ALA A 26 21.48 -29.13 -7.84
CA ALA A 26 21.60 -30.61 -7.84
C ALA A 26 20.19 -31.24 -7.79
N GLY A 27 19.89 -32.17 -8.72
CA GLY A 27 18.52 -32.61 -9.01
C GLY A 27 17.90 -33.67 -8.09
N ALA A 28 16.57 -33.79 -8.15
CA ALA A 28 15.80 -35.04 -8.15
C ALA A 28 14.28 -34.73 -8.25
N ALA A 29 13.60 -35.50 -9.11
CA ALA A 29 12.16 -35.77 -9.19
C ALA A 29 11.16 -34.59 -9.11
N VAL A 30 10.56 -34.31 -10.27
CA VAL A 30 9.31 -33.57 -10.41
C VAL A 30 8.16 -34.37 -9.79
N ASP A 31 7.76 -34.04 -8.56
CA ASP A 31 6.39 -34.32 -8.12
C ASP A 31 5.51 -33.14 -8.53
N GLY A 32 4.70 -33.39 -9.55
CA GLY A 32 3.88 -32.42 -10.28
C GLY A 32 2.67 -31.91 -9.49
N SER A 33 2.91 -31.27 -8.36
CA SER A 33 1.93 -30.39 -7.71
C SER A 33 2.55 -29.03 -7.44
N ALA A 34 2.97 -28.36 -8.52
CA ALA A 34 3.03 -26.91 -8.48
C ALA A 34 1.57 -26.46 -8.36
N ALA A 35 1.15 -26.10 -7.14
CA ALA A 35 0.01 -25.21 -6.98
C ALA A 35 0.23 -24.07 -7.98
N PRO A 36 -0.78 -23.68 -8.78
CA PRO A 36 -0.61 -22.56 -9.68
C PRO A 36 -0.06 -21.42 -8.84
N LEU A 37 1.13 -20.92 -9.18
CA LEU A 37 1.60 -19.66 -8.65
C LEU A 37 0.47 -18.72 -9.03
N ARG A 38 -0.36 -18.34 -8.05
CA ARG A 38 -1.38 -17.31 -8.26
C ARG A 38 -0.60 -16.20 -8.93
N GLN A 39 -0.97 -15.90 -10.18
CA GLN A 39 -0.49 -14.71 -10.86
C GLN A 39 -0.66 -13.61 -9.83
N ALA A 40 0.45 -13.05 -9.35
CA ALA A 40 0.36 -11.98 -8.37
C ALA A 40 -0.41 -10.89 -9.11
N ASP A 41 -1.70 -10.76 -8.80
CA ASP A 41 -2.50 -9.62 -9.22
C ASP A 41 -1.64 -8.41 -8.83
N ASP A 42 -1.35 -7.51 -9.79
CA ASP A 42 -0.50 -6.36 -9.54
C ASP A 42 -0.88 -5.75 -8.19
N ALA A 43 0.09 -5.35 -7.37
CA ALA A 43 -0.16 -4.94 -6.00
C ALA A 43 0.06 -3.44 -5.83
N VAL A 44 -0.86 -2.80 -5.12
CA VAL A 44 -0.69 -1.46 -4.57
C VAL A 44 -0.08 -1.59 -3.20
N THR A 45 1.09 -0.99 -3.01
CA THR A 45 1.72 -0.85 -1.70
C THR A 45 1.68 0.60 -1.26
N GLY A 46 1.79 0.82 0.05
CA GLY A 46 1.85 2.16 0.57
C GLY A 46 2.17 2.19 2.05
N ILE A 47 2.23 3.41 2.59
CA ILE A 47 2.42 3.67 4.01
C ILE A 47 1.39 4.69 4.47
N VAL A 48 0.84 4.46 5.66
CA VAL A 48 0.07 5.43 6.43
C VAL A 48 0.95 5.94 7.55
N PHE A 49 1.10 7.27 7.66
CA PHE A 49 1.99 7.89 8.63
C PHE A 49 1.37 9.13 9.26
N ALA A 50 1.91 9.51 10.42
CA ALA A 50 1.59 10.74 11.12
C ALA A 50 2.40 11.90 10.53
N ASP A 51 1.75 12.65 9.63
CA ASP A 51 2.28 13.86 9.02
C ASP A 51 2.24 15.00 10.06
N THR A 52 3.35 15.17 10.76
CA THR A 52 3.50 16.09 11.89
C THR A 52 3.75 17.51 11.41
N ASN A 53 4.45 17.67 10.29
CA ASN A 53 4.82 18.97 9.72
C ASN A 53 3.85 19.45 8.61
N ARG A 54 2.90 18.59 8.21
CA ARG A 54 1.81 18.82 7.25
C ARG A 54 2.26 19.00 5.81
N ASN A 55 3.43 18.51 5.43
CA ASN A 55 3.99 18.71 4.09
C ASN A 55 3.54 17.65 3.07
N GLY A 56 2.91 16.56 3.51
CA GLY A 56 2.46 15.50 2.61
C GLY A 56 3.49 14.41 2.25
N LEU A 57 4.70 14.50 2.75
CA LEU A 57 5.81 13.57 2.52
C LEU A 57 6.04 12.76 3.79
N PHE A 58 6.49 11.52 3.65
CA PHE A 58 6.93 10.73 4.80
C PHE A 58 8.40 11.07 5.10
N ASP A 59 8.60 11.93 6.11
CA ASP A 59 9.93 12.37 6.52
C ASP A 59 10.57 11.42 7.54
N ALA A 60 11.90 11.53 7.71
CA ALA A 60 12.68 10.61 8.55
C ALA A 60 12.33 10.68 10.05
N ASP A 61 11.77 11.80 10.51
CA ASP A 61 11.31 12.03 11.88
C ASP A 61 9.84 11.65 12.10
N GLU A 62 9.14 11.20 11.05
CA GLU A 62 7.74 10.81 11.12
C GLU A 62 7.58 9.31 11.32
N THR A 63 6.45 8.93 11.91
CA THR A 63 6.17 7.54 12.29
C THR A 63 4.96 7.00 11.53
N GLY A 64 5.09 5.75 11.07
CA GLY A 64 3.96 4.99 10.52
C GLY A 64 2.85 4.79 11.55
N VAL A 65 1.61 4.62 11.08
CA VAL A 65 0.45 4.39 11.93
C VAL A 65 -0.08 2.99 11.69
N ALA A 66 0.01 2.14 12.71
CA ALA A 66 -0.47 0.76 12.68
C ALA A 66 -1.99 0.66 12.78
N ASP A 67 -2.53 -0.49 12.37
CA ASP A 67 -3.94 -0.88 12.49
C ASP A 67 -4.91 0.09 11.81
N VAL A 68 -4.45 0.83 10.80
CA VAL A 68 -5.30 1.72 10.00
C VAL A 68 -5.94 0.91 8.88
N PRO A 69 -7.28 0.86 8.79
CA PRO A 69 -7.95 0.20 7.68
C PRO A 69 -7.72 0.95 6.37
N VAL A 70 -7.22 0.24 5.36
CA VAL A 70 -7.03 0.72 3.98
C VAL A 70 -7.87 -0.14 3.05
N SER A 71 -8.64 0.50 2.17
CA SER A 71 -9.56 -0.18 1.27
C SER A 71 -9.42 0.27 -0.19
N ASN A 72 -9.68 -0.64 -1.12
CA ASN A 72 -9.84 -0.37 -2.56
C ASN A 72 -11.32 -0.45 -3.00
N GLY A 73 -12.27 -0.35 -2.06
CA GLY A 73 -13.71 -0.47 -2.31
C GLY A 73 -14.28 -1.90 -2.27
N LEU A 74 -13.43 -2.92 -2.32
CA LEU A 74 -13.83 -4.34 -2.24
C LEU A 74 -13.08 -5.11 -1.16
N ASP A 75 -11.78 -4.86 -1.08
CA ASP A 75 -10.86 -5.46 -0.12
C ASP A 75 -10.53 -4.43 0.98
N VAL A 76 -10.22 -4.92 2.17
CA VAL A 76 -9.76 -4.11 3.31
C VAL A 76 -8.59 -4.81 3.98
N VAL A 77 -7.50 -4.07 4.22
CA VAL A 77 -6.35 -4.53 5.01
C VAL A 77 -6.04 -3.55 6.12
N LEU A 78 -5.38 -4.02 7.17
CA LEU A 78 -4.83 -3.17 8.23
C LEU A 78 -3.36 -2.89 7.94
N THR A 79 -2.91 -1.67 8.26
CA THR A 79 -1.48 -1.36 8.23
C THR A 79 -0.71 -2.11 9.31
N ASP A 80 0.54 -2.48 9.00
CA ASP A 80 1.45 -3.12 9.95
C ASP A 80 2.03 -2.14 11.00
N ALA A 81 2.92 -2.63 11.86
CA ALA A 81 3.55 -1.84 12.92
C ALA A 81 4.32 -0.61 12.40
N GLU A 82 4.80 -0.65 11.15
CA GLU A 82 5.48 0.46 10.48
C GLU A 82 4.54 1.27 9.58
N GLY A 83 3.23 1.03 9.65
CA GLY A 83 2.21 1.72 8.87
C GLY A 83 2.08 1.25 7.42
N ARG A 84 2.77 0.18 7.01
CA ARG A 84 2.76 -0.29 5.62
C ARG A 84 1.53 -1.13 5.32
N TYR A 85 1.08 -1.12 4.07
CA TYR A 85 0.00 -1.99 3.59
C TYR A 85 0.23 -2.46 2.16
N THR A 86 -0.44 -3.55 1.79
CA THR A 86 -0.47 -4.11 0.44
C THR A 86 -1.90 -4.51 0.09
N LEU A 87 -2.40 -4.07 -1.06
CA LEU A 87 -3.72 -4.39 -1.61
C LEU A 87 -3.59 -4.85 -3.06
N PRO A 88 -4.49 -5.72 -3.56
CA PRO A 88 -4.57 -5.99 -4.99
C PRO A 88 -4.95 -4.72 -5.77
N VAL A 89 -4.30 -4.51 -6.91
CA VAL A 89 -4.64 -3.45 -7.87
C VAL A 89 -6.00 -3.75 -8.46
N ARG A 90 -6.84 -2.72 -8.49
CA ARG A 90 -8.06 -2.67 -9.27
C ARG A 90 -8.04 -1.44 -10.15
N VAL A 91 -8.51 -1.60 -11.39
CA VAL A 91 -8.76 -0.48 -12.30
C VAL A 91 -10.01 0.28 -11.87
N ASP A 92 -10.03 1.58 -12.16
CA ASP A 92 -11.17 2.47 -11.96
C ASP A 92 -11.73 2.42 -10.52
N THR A 93 -10.81 2.50 -9.55
CA THR A 93 -11.16 2.43 -8.13
C THR A 93 -10.58 3.60 -7.33
N VAL A 94 -11.08 3.75 -6.11
CA VAL A 94 -10.57 4.67 -5.12
C VAL A 94 -9.93 3.89 -3.97
N TYR A 95 -8.68 4.20 -3.66
CA TYR A 95 -7.99 3.70 -2.48
C TYR A 95 -8.15 4.69 -1.34
N PHE A 96 -8.65 4.28 -0.19
CA PHE A 96 -8.91 5.19 0.92
C PHE A 96 -8.60 4.59 2.28
N ILE A 97 -8.32 5.45 3.26
CA ILE A 97 -8.10 5.05 4.65
C ILE A 97 -9.33 5.38 5.51
N THR A 98 -9.57 4.57 6.54
CA THR A 98 -10.51 4.92 7.62
C THR A 98 -9.76 5.66 8.71
N LYS A 99 -10.14 6.92 8.95
CA LYS A 99 -9.45 7.79 9.90
C LYS A 99 -9.56 7.27 11.34
N PRO A 100 -8.44 6.91 12.01
CA PRO A 100 -8.47 6.48 13.41
C PRO A 100 -8.81 7.64 14.38
N PRO A 101 -9.20 7.33 15.64
CA PRO A 101 -9.36 8.32 16.69
C PRO A 101 -8.06 9.10 16.96
N GLY A 102 -8.16 10.38 17.31
CA GLY A 102 -6.98 11.22 17.63
C GLY A 102 -6.24 11.82 16.42
N PHE A 103 -6.61 11.42 15.20
CA PHE A 103 -6.04 11.96 13.96
C PHE A 103 -7.03 12.87 13.21
N MET A 104 -6.45 13.77 12.42
CA MET A 104 -7.14 14.62 11.46
C MET A 104 -6.74 14.22 10.04
N VAL A 105 -7.66 14.30 9.09
CA VAL A 105 -7.32 14.20 7.66
C VAL A 105 -7.07 15.62 7.15
N PRO A 106 -6.00 15.88 6.37
CA PRO A 106 -5.76 17.18 5.78
C PRO A 106 -6.89 17.54 4.80
N VAL A 107 -7.21 18.82 4.70
CA VAL A 107 -8.16 19.34 3.71
C VAL A 107 -7.44 20.25 2.71
N ASP A 108 -7.98 20.39 1.52
CA ASP A 108 -7.53 21.38 0.54
C ASP A 108 -8.16 22.77 0.78
N GLU A 109 -7.94 23.69 -0.16
CA GLU A 109 -8.42 25.09 -0.09
C GLU A 109 -9.95 25.20 -0.03
N ASP A 110 -10.66 24.19 -0.55
CA ASP A 110 -12.12 24.11 -0.57
C ASP A 110 -12.69 23.34 0.64
N ASN A 111 -11.83 22.97 1.60
CA ASN A 111 -12.15 22.12 2.76
C ASN A 111 -12.54 20.67 2.40
N VAL A 112 -12.05 20.14 1.27
CA VAL A 112 -12.27 18.73 0.89
C VAL A 112 -11.23 17.82 1.57
N PRO A 113 -11.65 16.78 2.33
CA PRO A 113 -10.73 15.86 3.00
C PRO A 113 -9.92 14.95 2.04
N GLN A 114 -8.61 14.88 2.26
CA GLN A 114 -7.63 14.19 1.40
C GLN A 114 -7.23 12.80 1.94
N PHE A 115 -8.20 11.92 2.20
CA PHE A 115 -7.95 10.55 2.71
C PHE A 115 -7.97 9.45 1.64
N TYR A 116 -8.11 9.82 0.36
CA TYR A 116 -8.30 8.89 -0.76
C TYR A 116 -7.30 9.11 -1.91
N TYR A 117 -7.22 8.19 -2.87
CA TYR A 117 -6.52 8.32 -4.14
C TYR A 117 -7.36 7.67 -5.23
N VAL A 118 -7.55 8.43 -6.29
CA VAL A 118 -8.36 8.07 -7.45
C VAL A 118 -7.45 7.38 -8.46
N HIS A 119 -7.71 6.10 -8.74
CA HIS A 119 -6.95 5.31 -9.69
C HIS A 119 -7.80 4.99 -10.93
N TYR A 120 -7.81 5.93 -11.88
CA TYR A 120 -8.55 5.86 -13.14
C TYR A 120 -7.57 6.12 -14.29
N PRO A 121 -6.74 5.13 -14.66
CA PRO A 121 -5.64 5.32 -15.59
C PRO A 121 -6.08 5.67 -17.02
N GLN A 122 -7.34 5.45 -17.37
CA GLN A 122 -7.89 5.69 -18.71
C GLN A 122 -8.80 6.93 -18.82
N GLY A 123 -9.02 7.66 -17.71
CA GLY A 123 -9.90 8.83 -17.67
C GLY A 123 -11.33 8.52 -17.26
#